data_AF-A0ABD3L235-F1
#
_entry.id   AF-A0ABD3L235-F1
#
_cell.length_a   1.000
_cell.length_b   1.000
_cell.length_c   1.000
_cell.angle_alpha   90.00
_cell.angle_beta   90.00
_cell.angle_gamma   90.00
#
_symmetry.space_group_name_H-M   'P 1'
#
loop_
_entity.id
_entity.type
_entity.pdbx_description
1 polymer ?
#
loop_
_entity_poly.entity_id
_entity_poly.type
_entity_poly.pdbx_seq_one_letter_code
_entity_poly.pdbx_strand_id
1 'polypeptide(L)'
;MELWNRVSSLGAAGFLWALLSCCVIHCLETDINCLKTIKASVQDPLNYLNYTWNFDNDTEGYICRFTGVECWHPDENRVLNLKLSDMGLKGQFPRGIEQCKSLTGLDLSSNEFSGPIPDNISSIIPYATSLDLSSNSFSGQIPVNISNCRYLNSLRLDHNQLSGQIPAELSLLGRLKSFSVANNLLTGPVPAFGPNTTITADDYANNPGLCGAPLPPCMI
;
A
#
# COMPACT_ATOMS: atom_id res chain seq x y z
N MET A 1 -5.50 -38.73 9.31
CA MET A 1 -5.98 -39.87 8.48
C MET A 1 -7.42 -40.28 8.82
N GLU A 2 -8.26 -39.35 9.34
CA GLU A 2 -9.68 -39.60 9.63
C GLU A 2 -10.66 -38.69 8.88
N LEU A 3 -10.17 -37.71 8.10
CA LEU A 3 -11.03 -36.84 7.28
C LEU A 3 -11.23 -37.34 5.83
N TRP A 4 -10.51 -38.38 5.40
CA TRP A 4 -10.61 -38.92 4.04
C TRP A 4 -11.70 -39.99 3.85
N ASN A 5 -12.20 -40.62 4.92
CA ASN A 5 -13.19 -41.70 4.82
C ASN A 5 -14.65 -41.25 4.87
N ARG A 6 -14.93 -39.94 4.92
CA ARG A 6 -16.31 -39.38 4.89
C ARG A 6 -16.68 -38.66 3.60
N VAL A 7 -15.77 -38.54 2.64
CA VAL A 7 -16.02 -37.81 1.37
C VAL A 7 -16.51 -38.73 0.25
N SER A 8 -16.51 -40.06 0.44
CA SER A 8 -16.90 -41.04 -0.59
C SER A 8 -18.42 -41.25 -0.75
N SER A 9 -19.28 -40.54 -0.02
CA SER A 9 -20.74 -40.77 -0.04
C SER A 9 -21.60 -39.60 -0.54
N LEU A 10 -21.02 -38.48 -0.97
CA LEU A 10 -21.79 -37.33 -1.44
C LEU A 10 -21.73 -37.23 -2.97
N GLY A 11 -22.89 -37.34 -3.62
CA GLY A 11 -23.03 -37.15 -5.07
C GLY A 11 -22.64 -35.73 -5.52
N ALA A 12 -22.70 -35.47 -6.84
CA ALA A 12 -22.20 -34.26 -7.49
C ALA A 12 -22.58 -32.91 -6.83
N ALA A 13 -23.71 -32.83 -6.11
CA ALA A 13 -24.13 -31.65 -5.35
C ALA A 13 -23.24 -31.35 -4.11
N GLY A 14 -22.69 -32.38 -3.45
CA GLY A 14 -21.79 -32.21 -2.30
C GLY A 14 -20.38 -31.77 -2.70
N PHE A 15 -19.93 -32.14 -3.90
CA PHE A 15 -18.68 -31.63 -4.47
C PHE A 15 -18.79 -30.15 -4.89
N LEU A 16 -19.94 -29.72 -5.42
CA LEU A 16 -20.18 -28.29 -5.67
C LEU A 16 -20.20 -27.48 -4.35
N TRP A 17 -20.82 -27.99 -3.28
CA TRP A 17 -20.81 -27.32 -1.98
C TRP A 17 -19.42 -27.25 -1.33
N ALA A 18 -18.59 -28.29 -1.47
CA ALA A 18 -17.21 -28.28 -0.98
C ALA A 18 -16.30 -27.31 -1.76
N LEU A 19 -16.50 -27.18 -3.07
CA LEU A 19 -15.77 -26.22 -3.91
C LEU A 19 -16.23 -24.76 -3.68
N LEU A 20 -17.53 -24.54 -3.42
CA LEU A 20 -18.05 -23.23 -3.00
C LEU A 20 -17.56 -22.87 -1.58
N SER A 21 -17.53 -23.82 -0.65
CA SER A 21 -17.07 -23.60 0.73
C SER A 21 -15.57 -23.28 0.81
N CYS A 22 -14.72 -23.95 0.01
CA CYS A 22 -13.28 -23.69 0.00
C CYS A 22 -12.91 -22.28 -0.51
N CYS A 23 -13.67 -21.76 -1.49
CA CYS A 23 -13.45 -20.42 -2.04
C CYS A 23 -13.84 -19.30 -1.05
N VAL A 24 -14.80 -19.55 -0.17
CA VAL A 24 -15.26 -18.60 0.86
C VAL A 24 -14.34 -18.63 2.09
N ILE A 25 -13.93 -19.83 2.55
CA ILE A 25 -13.05 -19.99 3.72
C ILE A 25 -11.64 -19.47 3.45
N HIS A 26 -11.09 -19.68 2.25
CA HIS A 26 -9.73 -19.20 1.90
C HIS A 26 -9.66 -17.70 1.56
N CYS A 27 -10.78 -17.03 1.30
CA CYS A 27 -10.81 -15.59 1.03
C CYS A 27 -10.98 -14.76 2.32
N LEU A 28 -11.68 -15.30 3.33
CA LEU A 28 -11.88 -14.65 4.63
C LEU A 28 -10.59 -14.64 5.49
N GLU A 29 -9.70 -15.62 5.29
CA GLU A 29 -8.48 -15.79 6.08
C GLU A 29 -7.35 -14.83 5.67
N THR A 30 -7.36 -14.27 4.44
CA THR A 30 -6.21 -13.49 3.93
C THR A 30 -6.06 -12.13 4.60
N ASP A 31 -7.16 -11.42 4.82
CA ASP A 31 -7.11 -10.04 5.30
C ASP A 31 -6.93 -9.98 6.84
N ILE A 32 -7.49 -10.94 7.58
CA ILE A 32 -7.13 -11.13 9.00
C ILE A 32 -5.63 -11.42 9.12
N ASN A 33 -5.09 -12.32 8.28
CA ASN A 33 -3.66 -12.62 8.27
C ASN A 33 -2.81 -11.43 7.82
N CYS A 34 -3.29 -10.62 6.87
CA CYS A 34 -2.65 -9.36 6.48
C CYS A 34 -2.43 -8.47 7.71
N LEU A 35 -3.49 -8.22 8.48
CA LEU A 35 -3.41 -7.36 9.67
C LEU A 35 -2.55 -7.99 10.78
N LYS A 36 -2.61 -9.31 10.99
CA LYS A 36 -1.71 -10.02 11.92
C LYS A 36 -0.25 -9.83 11.53
N THR A 37 0.08 -9.99 10.25
CA THR A 37 1.45 -9.85 9.73
C THR A 37 1.93 -8.40 9.78
N ILE A 38 1.06 -7.42 9.49
CA ILE A 38 1.38 -6.00 9.66
C ILE A 38 1.72 -5.74 11.14
N LYS A 39 0.85 -6.14 12.06
CA LYS A 39 1.07 -5.95 13.50
C LYS A 39 2.36 -6.59 14.00
N ALA A 40 2.73 -7.75 13.46
CA ALA A 40 3.95 -8.45 13.83
C ALA A 40 5.24 -7.83 13.23
N SER A 41 5.13 -7.06 12.14
CA SER A 41 6.29 -6.48 11.42
C SER A 41 6.55 -5.01 11.74
N VAL A 42 5.55 -4.29 12.25
CA VAL A 42 5.66 -2.88 12.62
C VAL A 42 6.04 -2.74 14.10
N GLN A 43 6.91 -1.79 14.39
CA GLN A 43 7.18 -1.36 15.77
C GLN A 43 6.16 -0.28 16.16
N ASP A 44 5.35 -0.54 17.17
CA ASP A 44 4.29 0.35 17.66
C ASP A 44 4.58 0.78 19.11
N PRO A 45 5.52 1.73 19.33
CA PRO A 45 5.96 2.13 20.67
C PRO A 45 4.86 2.86 21.46
N LEU A 46 3.89 3.47 20.77
CA LEU A 46 2.77 4.19 21.36
C LEU A 46 1.53 3.32 21.56
N ASN A 47 1.61 2.05 21.14
CA ASN A 47 0.58 1.04 21.34
C ASN A 47 -0.77 1.39 20.66
N TYR A 48 -0.74 2.15 19.55
CA TYR A 48 -1.92 2.57 18.81
C TYR A 48 -2.66 1.40 18.16
N LEU A 49 -1.94 0.44 17.56
CA LEU A 49 -2.55 -0.72 16.91
C LEU A 49 -3.15 -1.66 17.95
N ASN A 50 -2.45 -1.87 19.06
CA ASN A 50 -2.87 -2.75 20.14
C ASN A 50 -4.19 -2.33 20.82
N TYR A 51 -4.60 -1.06 20.69
CA TYR A 51 -5.84 -0.59 21.28
C TYR A 51 -7.08 -1.28 20.68
N THR A 52 -7.08 -1.55 19.37
CA THR A 52 -8.23 -2.16 18.69
C THR A 52 -7.91 -3.45 17.94
N TRP A 53 -6.68 -3.65 17.46
CA TRP A 53 -6.29 -4.83 16.67
C TRP A 53 -6.13 -6.06 17.57
N ASN A 54 -7.24 -6.59 18.07
CA ASN A 54 -7.29 -7.86 18.78
C ASN A 54 -7.82 -8.95 17.84
N PHE A 55 -7.16 -10.10 17.81
CA PHE A 55 -7.48 -11.17 16.85
C PHE A 55 -8.09 -12.39 17.53
N ASP A 56 -8.67 -12.20 18.72
CA ASP A 56 -9.33 -13.25 19.49
C ASP A 56 -10.75 -13.53 18.96
N ASN A 57 -11.24 -12.67 18.05
CA ASN A 57 -12.53 -12.78 17.39
C ASN A 57 -12.34 -12.64 15.88
N ASP A 58 -12.83 -13.62 15.13
CA ASP A 58 -12.78 -13.71 13.66
C ASP A 58 -14.16 -13.60 13.00
N THR A 59 -15.18 -13.18 13.75
CA THR A 59 -16.52 -12.92 13.21
C THR A 59 -16.47 -11.93 12.05
N GLU A 60 -17.38 -12.11 11.10
CA GLU A 60 -17.50 -11.27 9.92
C GLU A 60 -17.63 -9.79 10.31
N GLY A 61 -16.87 -8.93 9.65
CA GLY A 61 -16.85 -7.49 9.91
C GLY A 61 -16.05 -7.05 11.14
N TYR A 62 -15.56 -7.98 11.97
CA TYR A 62 -14.91 -7.63 13.23
C TYR A 62 -13.67 -6.75 13.03
N ILE A 63 -12.82 -7.10 12.05
CA ILE A 63 -11.59 -6.35 11.76
C ILE A 63 -11.87 -4.95 11.21
N CYS A 64 -13.08 -4.69 10.69
CA CYS A 64 -13.49 -3.41 10.15
C CYS A 64 -13.70 -2.34 11.24
N ARG A 65 -13.66 -2.74 12.51
CA ARG A 65 -13.72 -1.85 13.68
C ARG A 65 -12.33 -1.46 14.18
N PHE A 66 -11.28 -2.00 13.57
CA PHE A 66 -9.92 -1.69 13.95
C PHE A 66 -9.57 -0.26 13.53
N THR A 67 -8.80 0.40 14.39
CA THR A 67 -8.26 1.73 14.12
C THR A 67 -7.48 1.69 12.83
N GLY A 68 -7.82 2.61 11.92
CA GLY A 68 -7.17 2.73 10.62
C GLY A 68 -7.56 1.65 9.60
N VAL A 69 -8.53 0.78 9.87
CA VAL A 69 -9.03 -0.20 8.89
C VAL A 69 -10.36 0.26 8.34
N GLU A 70 -10.45 0.40 7.02
CA GLU A 70 -11.72 0.58 6.31
C GLU A 70 -11.97 -0.62 5.41
N CYS A 71 -13.12 -1.26 5.59
CA CYS A 71 -13.53 -2.40 4.78
C CYS A 71 -14.38 -1.98 3.57
N TRP A 72 -14.41 -2.85 2.57
CA TRP A 72 -15.31 -2.71 1.42
C TRP A 72 -16.79 -2.73 1.85
N HIS A 73 -17.13 -3.62 2.79
CA HIS A 73 -18.45 -3.75 3.38
C HIS A 73 -18.30 -3.98 4.90
N PRO A 74 -19.14 -3.39 5.76
CA PRO A 74 -19.02 -3.55 7.22
C PRO A 74 -19.16 -4.98 7.70
N ASP A 75 -19.87 -5.82 6.95
CA ASP A 75 -20.11 -7.23 7.28
C ASP A 75 -19.17 -8.20 6.54
N GLU A 76 -18.09 -7.71 5.91
CA GLU A 76 -17.08 -8.55 5.27
C GLU A 76 -15.70 -8.22 5.83
N ASN A 77 -14.91 -9.23 6.22
CA ASN A 77 -13.52 -9.05 6.65
C ASN A 77 -12.61 -8.78 5.43
N ARG A 78 -12.89 -7.68 4.72
CA ARG A 78 -12.25 -7.32 3.45
C ARG A 78 -11.73 -5.90 3.50
N VAL A 79 -10.43 -5.76 3.75
CA VAL A 79 -9.74 -4.48 3.90
C VAL A 79 -9.66 -3.79 2.54
N LEU A 80 -10.22 -2.59 2.48
CA LEU A 80 -10.20 -1.72 1.31
C LEU A 80 -9.17 -0.62 1.46
N ASN A 81 -9.11 0.03 2.63
CA ASN A 81 -8.11 1.05 2.93
C ASN A 81 -7.45 0.80 4.29
N LEU A 82 -6.15 1.11 4.36
CA LEU A 82 -5.39 1.20 5.60
C LEU A 82 -4.97 2.65 5.81
N LYS A 83 -5.41 3.25 6.90
CA LYS A 83 -5.15 4.64 7.33
C LYS A 83 -4.40 4.62 8.66
N LEU A 84 -3.08 4.46 8.57
CA LEU A 84 -2.18 4.32 9.72
C LEU A 84 -1.31 5.56 9.92
N SER A 85 -1.82 6.73 9.55
CA SER A 85 -1.07 7.98 9.64
C SER A 85 -0.98 8.52 11.06
N ASP A 86 0.13 9.19 11.38
CA ASP A 86 0.37 9.86 12.67
C ASP A 86 0.24 8.94 13.89
N MET A 87 0.80 7.73 13.79
CA MET A 87 0.75 6.72 14.86
C MET A 87 2.13 6.45 15.49
N GLY A 88 3.17 7.18 15.09
CA GLY A 88 4.54 6.96 15.58
C GLY A 88 5.08 5.57 15.26
N LEU A 89 4.56 4.93 14.21
CA LEU A 89 4.94 3.58 13.80
C LEU A 89 6.36 3.61 13.21
N LYS A 90 7.16 2.61 13.59
CA LYS A 90 8.56 2.46 13.19
C LYS A 90 8.77 1.15 12.43
N GLY A 91 9.93 1.03 11.80
CA GLY A 91 10.38 -0.18 11.11
C GLY A 91 10.55 0.06 9.61
N GLN A 92 10.46 -1.01 8.83
CA GLN A 92 10.46 -0.92 7.36
C GLN A 92 9.03 -0.95 6.82
N PHE A 93 8.88 -0.82 5.50
CA PHE A 93 7.59 -1.02 4.84
C PHE A 93 6.93 -2.35 5.28
N PRO A 94 5.69 -2.34 5.80
CA PRO A 94 5.10 -3.53 6.39
C PRO A 94 4.66 -4.53 5.32
N ARG A 95 5.46 -5.59 5.14
CA ARG A 95 5.27 -6.61 4.10
C ARG A 95 3.94 -7.36 4.19
N GLY A 96 3.30 -7.39 5.36
CA GLY A 96 1.97 -7.98 5.55
C GLY A 96 0.91 -7.41 4.60
N ILE A 97 1.09 -6.18 4.10
CA ILE A 97 0.22 -5.55 3.10
C ILE A 97 0.02 -6.43 1.85
N GLU A 98 1.01 -7.24 1.47
CA GLU A 98 0.92 -8.15 0.32
C GLU A 98 -0.25 -9.15 0.42
N GLN A 99 -0.72 -9.41 1.65
CA GLN A 99 -1.83 -10.32 1.91
C GLN A 99 -3.21 -9.63 1.86
N CYS A 100 -3.28 -8.29 1.90
CA CYS A 100 -4.52 -7.52 1.78
C CYS A 100 -4.94 -7.43 0.31
N LYS A 101 -5.63 -8.46 -0.21
CA LYS A 101 -5.84 -8.64 -1.67
C LYS A 101 -6.77 -7.62 -2.31
N SER A 102 -7.53 -6.89 -1.50
CA SER A 102 -8.54 -5.92 -1.96
C SER A 102 -8.12 -4.47 -1.72
N LEU A 103 -6.90 -4.23 -1.25
CA LEU A 103 -6.44 -2.91 -0.84
C LEU A 103 -6.39 -1.94 -2.03
N THR A 104 -7.10 -0.82 -1.89
CA THR A 104 -7.11 0.28 -2.86
C THR A 104 -6.50 1.57 -2.31
N GLY A 105 -6.40 1.71 -0.98
CA GLY A 105 -5.83 2.88 -0.34
C GLY A 105 -4.84 2.49 0.75
N LEU A 106 -3.64 3.05 0.70
CA LEU A 106 -2.63 2.89 1.75
C LEU A 106 -2.11 4.25 2.16
N ASP A 107 -2.33 4.62 3.42
CA ASP A 107 -1.78 5.80 4.06
C ASP A 107 -0.94 5.37 5.27
N LEU A 108 0.38 5.52 5.13
CA LEU A 108 1.38 5.32 6.17
C LEU A 108 2.06 6.64 6.56
N SER A 109 1.47 7.77 6.18
CA SER A 109 2.10 9.08 6.29
C SER A 109 2.35 9.51 7.74
N SER A 110 3.28 10.43 7.96
CA SER A 110 3.55 10.99 9.29
C SER A 110 3.92 9.92 10.32
N ASN A 111 4.85 9.04 9.97
CA ASN A 111 5.37 7.99 10.85
C ASN A 111 6.90 8.01 10.82
N GLU A 112 7.51 6.98 11.40
CA GLU A 112 8.96 6.79 11.47
C GLU A 112 9.41 5.55 10.68
N PHE A 113 8.71 5.20 9.59
CA PHE A 113 9.13 4.12 8.70
C PHE A 113 10.43 4.49 7.97
N SER A 114 11.28 3.50 7.75
CA SER A 114 12.64 3.67 7.23
C SER A 114 13.04 2.57 6.23
N GLY A 115 14.21 2.71 5.62
CA GLY A 115 14.68 1.79 4.59
C GLY A 115 14.03 2.02 3.22
N PRO A 116 14.22 1.11 2.25
CA PRO A 116 13.72 1.31 0.90
C PRO A 116 12.23 1.01 0.75
N ILE A 117 11.60 1.70 -0.20
CA ILE A 117 10.31 1.27 -0.76
C ILE A 117 10.58 -0.05 -1.52
N PRO A 118 9.77 -1.12 -1.32
CA PRO A 118 9.99 -2.39 -1.99
C PRO A 118 10.05 -2.31 -3.52
N ASP A 119 11.05 -2.95 -4.14
CA ASP A 119 11.15 -3.01 -5.61
C ASP A 119 9.96 -3.70 -6.27
N ASN A 120 9.32 -4.64 -5.58
CA ASN A 120 8.12 -5.35 -6.03
C ASN A 120 6.81 -4.70 -5.56
N ILE A 121 6.80 -3.40 -5.25
CA ILE A 121 5.63 -2.70 -4.70
C ILE A 121 4.35 -2.88 -5.55
N SER A 122 4.46 -2.97 -6.87
CA SER A 122 3.30 -3.23 -7.73
C SER A 122 2.65 -4.59 -7.54
N SER A 123 3.41 -5.58 -7.04
CA SER A 123 2.87 -6.89 -6.66
C SER A 123 2.23 -6.86 -5.28
N ILE A 124 2.67 -5.94 -4.41
CA ILE A 124 2.14 -5.75 -3.05
C ILE A 124 0.80 -5.01 -3.09
N ILE A 125 0.70 -3.96 -3.93
CA ILE A 125 -0.49 -3.08 -4.02
C ILE A 125 -1.02 -2.95 -5.47
N PRO A 126 -1.36 -4.05 -6.16
CA PRO A 126 -1.68 -4.05 -7.59
C PRO A 126 -2.93 -3.22 -7.95
N TYR A 127 -3.83 -3.01 -7.00
CA TYR A 127 -5.10 -2.29 -7.19
C TYR A 127 -5.12 -0.92 -6.50
N ALA A 128 -3.99 -0.44 -5.97
CA ALA A 128 -3.94 0.83 -5.27
C ALA A 128 -4.33 2.00 -6.18
N THR A 129 -5.21 2.83 -5.65
CA THR A 129 -5.63 4.11 -6.20
C THR A 129 -5.01 5.28 -5.46
N SER A 130 -4.58 5.07 -4.22
CA SER A 130 -3.87 6.04 -3.40
C SER A 130 -2.75 5.35 -2.62
N LEU A 131 -1.54 5.92 -2.71
CA LEU A 131 -0.39 5.56 -1.90
C LEU A 131 0.18 6.83 -1.26
N ASP A 132 0.10 6.93 0.06
CA ASP A 132 0.74 7.99 0.83
C ASP A 132 1.78 7.42 1.79
N LEU A 133 3.05 7.71 1.49
CA LEU A 133 4.22 7.37 2.30
C LEU A 133 4.92 8.65 2.81
N SER A 134 4.27 9.81 2.71
CA SER A 134 4.88 11.09 3.01
C SER A 134 5.23 11.25 4.49
N SER A 135 6.17 12.13 4.81
CA SER A 135 6.59 12.42 6.19
C SER A 135 7.03 11.16 6.94
N ASN A 136 8.03 10.48 6.39
CA ASN A 136 8.67 9.31 6.96
C ASN A 136 10.20 9.43 6.80
N SER A 137 10.93 8.33 7.04
CA SER A 137 12.37 8.22 6.80
C SER A 137 12.70 7.18 5.71
N PHE A 138 11.80 6.98 4.73
CA PHE A 138 12.09 6.10 3.59
C PHE A 138 13.31 6.63 2.82
N SER A 139 14.18 5.72 2.37
CA SER A 139 15.49 6.04 1.78
C SER A 139 15.75 5.23 0.52
N GLY A 140 16.78 5.57 -0.24
CA GLY A 140 17.11 4.88 -1.49
C GLY A 140 16.25 5.36 -2.67
N GLN A 141 16.25 4.60 -3.76
CA GLN A 141 15.59 5.01 -5.00
C GLN A 141 14.08 4.80 -4.98
N ILE A 142 13.35 5.60 -5.75
CA ILE A 142 11.95 5.34 -6.07
C ILE A 142 11.92 4.14 -7.04
N PRO A 143 11.28 3.00 -6.68
CA PRO A 143 11.31 1.83 -7.53
C PRO A 143 10.49 2.04 -8.80
N VAL A 144 11.10 1.76 -9.96
CA VAL A 144 10.48 1.91 -11.29
C VAL A 144 9.16 1.14 -11.40
N ASN A 145 9.04 0.01 -10.71
CA ASN A 145 7.85 -0.83 -10.71
C ASN A 145 6.59 -0.13 -10.18
N ILE A 146 6.69 1.00 -9.45
CA ILE A 146 5.51 1.81 -9.09
C ILE A 146 4.69 2.19 -10.33
N SER A 147 5.34 2.37 -11.49
CA SER A 147 4.68 2.63 -12.78
C SER A 147 3.70 1.54 -13.24
N ASN A 148 3.78 0.34 -12.66
CA ASN A 148 2.86 -0.77 -12.94
C ASN A 148 1.56 -0.69 -12.12
N CYS A 149 1.47 0.18 -11.10
CA CYS A 149 0.24 0.42 -10.34
C CYS A 149 -0.72 1.32 -11.14
N ARG A 150 -1.27 0.81 -12.25
CA ARG A 150 -2.04 1.57 -13.28
C ARG A 150 -3.29 2.30 -12.76
N TYR A 151 -3.74 1.97 -11.56
CA TYR A 151 -4.93 2.57 -10.95
C TYR A 151 -4.62 3.77 -10.06
N LEU A 152 -3.34 4.09 -9.81
CA LEU A 152 -2.94 5.20 -8.95
C LEU A 152 -3.48 6.53 -9.48
N ASN A 153 -4.23 7.22 -8.61
CA ASN A 153 -4.69 8.59 -8.76
C ASN A 153 -3.88 9.55 -7.86
N SER A 154 -3.34 9.03 -6.74
CA SER A 154 -2.54 9.79 -5.77
C SER A 154 -1.27 9.03 -5.40
N LEU A 155 -0.12 9.68 -5.50
CA LEU A 155 1.18 9.17 -5.08
C LEU A 155 1.92 10.25 -4.28
N ARG A 156 1.98 10.10 -2.96
CA ARG A 156 2.66 11.05 -2.06
C ARG A 156 3.88 10.40 -1.43
N LEU A 157 5.06 10.93 -1.76
CA LEU A 157 6.37 10.46 -1.31
C LEU A 157 7.20 11.60 -0.69
N ASP A 158 6.60 12.78 -0.52
CA ASP A 158 7.27 13.97 0.01
C ASP A 158 7.71 13.82 1.46
N HIS A 159 8.70 14.61 1.88
CA HIS A 159 9.26 14.58 3.25
C HIS A 159 9.81 13.19 3.62
N ASN A 160 10.77 12.72 2.83
CA ASN A 160 11.50 11.48 3.06
C ASN A 160 13.00 11.69 2.77
N GLN A 161 13.77 10.61 2.70
CA GLN A 161 15.20 10.59 2.38
C GLN A 161 15.46 9.86 1.05
N LEU A 162 14.48 9.88 0.13
CA LEU A 162 14.58 9.21 -1.17
C LEU A 162 15.62 9.92 -2.04
N SER A 163 16.39 9.16 -2.80
CA SER A 163 17.54 9.65 -3.57
C SER A 163 17.61 9.04 -4.97
N GLY A 164 18.52 9.54 -5.80
CA GLY A 164 18.63 9.13 -7.20
C GLY A 164 17.62 9.85 -8.09
N GLN A 165 17.26 9.21 -9.21
CA GLN A 165 16.34 9.78 -10.21
C GLN A 165 14.89 9.39 -9.95
N ILE A 166 13.97 10.24 -10.37
CA ILE A 166 12.55 9.89 -10.48
C ILE A 166 12.39 9.03 -11.75
N PRO A 167 11.84 7.80 -11.67
CA PRO A 167 11.64 6.97 -12.85
C PRO A 167 10.75 7.66 -13.88
N ALA A 168 11.23 7.80 -15.12
CA ALA A 168 10.48 8.45 -16.19
C ALA A 168 9.16 7.70 -16.49
N GLU A 169 9.13 6.40 -16.21
CA GLU A 169 7.96 5.51 -16.34
C GLU A 169 6.79 5.92 -15.46
N LEU A 170 7.00 6.74 -14.41
CA LEU A 170 5.88 7.30 -13.65
C LEU A 170 4.94 8.13 -14.52
N SER A 171 5.42 8.70 -15.64
CA SER A 171 4.58 9.36 -16.65
C SER A 171 3.54 8.43 -17.30
N LEU A 172 3.73 7.11 -17.24
CA LEU A 172 2.79 6.10 -17.73
C LEU A 172 1.60 5.89 -16.80
N LEU A 173 1.60 6.49 -15.60
CA LEU A 173 0.45 6.49 -14.69
C LEU A 173 -0.59 7.50 -15.17
N GLY A 174 -1.31 7.17 -16.25
CA GLY A 174 -2.24 8.09 -16.91
C GLY A 174 -3.47 8.52 -16.08
N ARG A 175 -3.66 7.96 -14.88
CA ARG A 175 -4.70 8.35 -13.93
C ARG A 175 -4.20 9.25 -12.81
N LEU A 176 -2.89 9.47 -12.70
CA LEU A 176 -2.29 10.22 -11.62
C LEU A 176 -2.75 11.69 -11.68
N LYS A 177 -3.32 12.15 -10.57
CA LYS A 177 -3.81 13.53 -10.40
C LYS A 177 -3.03 14.24 -9.30
N SER A 178 -2.84 13.56 -8.18
CA SER A 178 -2.08 14.05 -7.03
C SER A 178 -0.73 13.38 -6.99
N PHE A 179 0.35 14.16 -6.94
CA PHE A 179 1.71 13.66 -6.89
C PHE A 179 2.56 14.63 -6.09
N SER A 180 3.41 14.14 -5.20
CA SER A 180 4.43 14.96 -4.58
C SER A 180 5.65 14.12 -4.20
N VAL A 181 6.83 14.65 -4.49
CA VAL A 181 8.14 14.13 -4.10
C VAL A 181 8.99 15.20 -3.43
N ALA A 182 8.37 16.33 -3.04
CA ALA A 182 9.04 17.45 -2.42
C ALA A 182 9.79 17.03 -1.14
N ASN A 183 10.83 17.78 -0.76
CA ASN A 183 11.62 17.51 0.44
C ASN A 183 12.21 16.08 0.47
N ASN A 184 13.03 15.78 -0.54
CA ASN A 184 13.81 14.55 -0.67
C ASN A 184 15.24 14.89 -1.14
N LEU A 185 16.00 13.89 -1.56
CA LEU A 185 17.37 13.99 -2.08
C LEU A 185 17.42 13.61 -3.58
N LEU A 186 16.35 13.87 -4.32
CA LEU A 186 16.19 13.46 -5.72
C LEU A 186 16.97 14.37 -6.67
N THR A 187 17.38 13.80 -7.80
CA THR A 187 18.23 14.44 -8.80
C THR A 187 17.84 14.05 -10.22
N GLY A 188 18.29 14.82 -11.21
CA GLY A 188 18.07 14.51 -12.64
C GLY A 188 16.75 15.05 -13.20
N PRO A 189 16.39 14.66 -14.42
CA PRO A 189 15.20 15.16 -15.09
C PRO A 189 13.92 14.67 -14.42
N VAL A 190 12.92 15.54 -14.30
CA VAL A 190 11.57 15.16 -13.86
C VAL A 190 10.78 14.48 -14.99
N PRO A 191 9.87 13.53 -14.69
CA PRO A 191 9.04 12.89 -15.70
C PRO A 191 8.08 13.88 -16.39
N ALA A 192 7.90 13.70 -17.70
CA ALA A 192 6.92 14.47 -18.47
C ALA A 192 5.53 13.86 -18.32
N PHE A 193 4.79 14.30 -17.30
CA PHE A 193 3.40 13.90 -17.11
C PHE A 193 2.49 14.50 -18.19
N GLY A 194 1.38 13.82 -18.48
CA GLY A 194 0.41 14.28 -19.49
C GLY A 194 -0.29 15.59 -19.11
N PRO A 195 -0.96 16.26 -20.07
CA PRO A 195 -1.55 17.60 -19.89
C PRO A 195 -2.71 17.67 -18.88
N ASN A 196 -3.24 16.51 -18.45
CA ASN A 196 -4.36 16.43 -17.51
C ASN A 196 -3.92 16.29 -16.03
N THR A 197 -2.64 16.48 -15.73
CA THR A 197 -2.14 16.40 -14.35
C THR A 197 -2.18 17.77 -13.67
N THR A 198 -2.35 17.80 -12.35
CA THR A 198 -2.25 19.04 -11.55
C THR A 198 -0.87 19.21 -10.93
N ILE A 199 0.16 18.64 -11.57
CA ILE A 199 1.53 18.60 -11.05
C ILE A 199 2.23 19.92 -11.35
N THR A 200 2.78 20.54 -10.31
CA THR A 200 3.38 21.87 -10.32
C THR A 200 4.84 21.83 -9.86
N ALA A 201 5.52 22.97 -9.86
CA ALA A 201 6.89 23.07 -9.32
C ALA A 201 6.95 22.74 -7.81
N ASP A 202 5.88 23.02 -7.06
CA ASP A 202 5.82 22.77 -5.61
C ASP A 202 5.90 21.28 -5.28
N ASP A 203 5.39 20.41 -6.16
CA ASP A 203 5.43 18.95 -6.00
C ASP A 203 6.84 18.37 -6.06
N TYR A 204 7.82 19.16 -6.54
CA TYR A 204 9.23 18.82 -6.60
C TYR A 204 10.10 19.67 -5.68
N ALA A 205 9.51 20.59 -4.91
CA ALA A 205 10.23 21.57 -4.11
C ALA A 205 11.27 20.92 -3.19
N ASN A 206 12.33 21.65 -2.87
CA ASN A 206 13.39 21.20 -1.96
C ASN A 206 14.09 19.90 -2.40
N ASN A 207 14.21 19.68 -3.72
CA ASN A 207 15.11 18.71 -4.33
C ASN A 207 16.04 19.45 -5.32
N PRO A 208 17.18 20.02 -4.85
CA PRO A 208 17.97 20.96 -5.64
C PRO A 208 18.61 20.36 -6.90
N GLY A 209 18.70 19.04 -7.01
CA GLY A 209 19.25 18.36 -8.18
C GLY A 209 18.22 18.05 -9.27
N LEU A 210 16.93 18.35 -9.07
CA LEU A 210 15.89 18.12 -10.08
C LEU A 210 15.85 19.25 -11.12
N CYS A 211 15.51 18.88 -12.35
CA CYS A 211 15.42 19.80 -13.48
C CYS A 211 14.40 19.32 -14.53
N GLY A 212 14.02 20.19 -15.46
CA GLY A 212 13.01 19.92 -16.49
C GLY A 212 11.61 20.39 -16.07
N ALA A 213 10.77 20.74 -17.05
CA ALA A 213 9.46 21.36 -16.79
C ALA A 213 8.60 20.49 -15.83
N PRO A 214 7.99 21.08 -14.79
CA PRO A 214 7.78 22.52 -14.54
C PRO A 214 8.95 23.26 -13.85
N LEU A 215 10.07 22.59 -13.56
CA LEU A 215 11.28 23.18 -13.00
C LEU A 215 12.15 23.85 -14.09
N PRO A 216 13.20 24.60 -13.72
CA PRO A 216 14.20 25.09 -14.66
C PRO A 216 14.79 23.96 -15.53
N PRO A 217 15.17 24.25 -16.80
CA PRO A 217 15.75 23.26 -17.69
C PRO A 217 17.00 22.59 -17.11
N CYS A 218 17.22 21.32 -17.46
CA CYS A 218 18.46 20.63 -17.11
C CYS A 218 19.65 21.29 -17.80
N MET A 219 20.73 21.50 -17.04
CA MET A 219 22.00 21.94 -17.64
C MET A 219 22.60 20.76 -18.40
N ILE A 220 22.82 20.97 -19.71
CA ILE A 220 23.35 20.00 -20.67
C ILE A 220 24.87 19.95 -20.56
#